data_AF-A0A527ZFD2-F1
#
_entry.id   AF-A0A527ZFD2-F1
#
_cell.length_a   1.000
_cell.length_b   1.000
_cell.length_c   1.000
_cell.angle_alpha   90.00
_cell.angle_beta   90.00
_cell.angle_gamma   90.00
#
_symmetry.space_group_name_H-M   'P 1'
#
loop_
_entity.id
_entity.type
_entity.pdbx_description
1 polymer ?
#
loop_
_entity_poly.entity_id
_entity_poly.type
_entity_poly.pdbx_seq_one_letter_code
_entity_poly.pdbx_strand_id
1 'polypeptide(L)'
;RQGDTDELKAGGGTGGSRSIPLGGVSASRAGEDLANKIKRIAAEELEASAGDIELSNGVARIVGTDRTIDFSSIAKAAKNPDDLKGFGEFVQDECTYPNGTHICEVEIDPDTGTTEIVRYTIVDDFGVTVN
;
A
#
# COMPACT_ATOMS: atom_id res chain seq x y z
N ARG A 1 -2.31 3.04 -13.23
CA ARG A 1 -1.37 2.41 -14.20
C ARG A 1 0.03 2.92 -13.90
N GLN A 2 1.09 2.21 -14.30
CA GLN A 2 2.48 2.63 -14.11
C GLN A 2 3.18 2.65 -15.48
N GLY A 3 4.18 3.53 -15.67
CA GLY A 3 5.08 3.53 -16.83
C GLY A 3 4.65 4.35 -18.05
N ASP A 4 3.44 4.91 -18.07
CA ASP A 4 2.96 5.79 -19.14
C ASP A 4 3.18 7.27 -18.76
N THR A 5 4.12 7.94 -19.43
CA THR A 5 4.47 9.34 -19.15
C THR A 5 3.45 10.34 -19.68
N ASP A 6 2.54 9.94 -20.57
CA ASP A 6 1.44 10.80 -21.02
C ASP A 6 0.34 10.89 -19.95
N GLU A 7 0.16 9.82 -19.16
CA GLU A 7 -0.81 9.77 -18.06
C GLU A 7 -0.21 10.17 -16.69
N LEU A 8 1.11 10.01 -16.49
CA LEU A 8 1.78 10.24 -15.21
C LEU A 8 2.55 11.57 -15.20
N LYS A 9 2.09 12.52 -14.38
CA LYS A 9 2.70 13.86 -14.28
C LYS A 9 4.18 13.84 -13.85
N ALA A 10 4.52 12.98 -12.88
CA ALA A 10 5.86 12.89 -12.30
C ALA A 10 6.03 11.56 -11.58
N GLY A 11 7.28 11.17 -11.34
CA GLY A 11 7.64 9.98 -10.56
C GLY A 11 9.13 9.68 -10.64
N GLY A 12 9.64 8.92 -9.66
CA GLY A 12 11.04 8.49 -9.60
C GLY A 12 11.32 7.14 -10.25
N GLY A 13 10.29 6.48 -10.78
CA GLY A 13 10.38 5.10 -11.28
C GLY A 13 10.70 4.07 -10.18
N THR A 14 10.96 2.85 -10.62
CA THR A 14 11.44 1.76 -9.75
C THR A 14 12.94 1.58 -9.93
N GLY A 15 13.65 1.48 -8.81
CA GLY A 15 15.11 1.34 -8.75
C GLY A 15 15.58 1.46 -7.31
N GLY A 16 16.69 0.81 -6.95
CA GLY A 16 17.20 0.82 -5.56
C GLY A 16 16.17 0.37 -4.52
N SER A 17 15.27 -0.55 -4.89
CA SER A 17 14.20 -1.07 -4.03
C SER A 17 13.25 -0.01 -3.43
N ARG A 18 13.14 1.18 -4.04
CA ARG A 18 12.37 2.32 -3.50
C ARG A 18 10.85 2.24 -3.66
N SER A 19 10.33 1.23 -4.37
CA SER A 19 8.90 1.13 -4.69
C SER A 19 8.02 1.00 -3.45
N ILE A 20 8.42 0.21 -2.45
CA ILE A 20 7.68 0.10 -1.18
C ILE A 20 7.90 1.33 -0.29
N PRO A 21 9.14 1.77 0.01
CA PRO A 21 9.38 2.92 0.88
C PRO A 21 8.71 4.22 0.42
N LEU A 22 8.57 4.44 -0.90
CA LEU A 22 7.97 5.66 -1.44
C LEU A 22 6.57 5.42 -2.00
N GLY A 23 6.46 4.47 -2.93
CA GLY A 23 5.20 4.16 -3.62
C GLY A 23 4.17 3.55 -2.67
N GLY A 24 4.60 2.66 -1.77
CA GLY A 24 3.74 2.05 -0.75
C GLY A 24 3.16 3.09 0.21
N VAL A 25 4.00 3.99 0.74
CA VAL A 25 3.55 5.08 1.62
C VAL A 25 2.63 6.05 0.88
N SER A 26 2.96 6.40 -0.36
CA SER A 26 2.12 7.27 -1.19
C SER A 26 0.75 6.64 -1.47
N ALA A 27 0.70 5.33 -1.73
CA ALA A 27 -0.56 4.59 -1.90
C ALA A 27 -1.38 4.53 -0.60
N SER A 28 -0.73 4.32 0.55
CA SER A 28 -1.40 4.36 1.86
C SER A 28 -2.05 5.72 2.11
N ARG A 29 -1.30 6.82 1.89
CA ARG A 29 -1.81 8.20 2.02
C ARG A 29 -2.96 8.50 1.06
N ALA A 30 -2.87 8.04 -0.18
CA ALA A 30 -3.96 8.17 -1.14
C ALA A 30 -5.21 7.41 -0.67
N GLY A 31 -5.02 6.22 -0.08
CA GLY A 31 -6.09 5.44 0.54
C GLY A 31 -6.75 6.17 1.71
N GLU A 32 -5.96 6.80 2.59
CA GLU A 32 -6.46 7.60 3.72
C GLU A 32 -7.25 8.84 3.25
N ASP A 33 -6.74 9.58 2.26
CA ASP A 33 -7.45 10.71 1.65
C ASP A 33 -8.79 10.28 1.05
N LEU A 34 -8.80 9.18 0.30
CA LEU A 34 -10.04 8.61 -0.25
C LEU A 34 -10.99 8.14 0.85
N ALA A 35 -10.48 7.48 1.90
CA ALA A 35 -11.29 7.03 3.03
C ALA A 35 -12.01 8.21 3.71
N ASN A 36 -11.33 9.35 3.89
CA ASN A 36 -11.94 10.56 4.45
C ASN A 36 -13.07 11.11 3.57
N LYS A 37 -12.91 11.09 2.24
CA LYS A 37 -13.96 11.51 1.29
C LYS A 37 -15.15 10.56 1.32
N ILE A 38 -14.90 9.24 1.29
CA ILE A 38 -15.93 8.19 1.41
C ILE A 38 -16.73 8.35 2.71
N LYS A 39 -16.05 8.59 3.84
CA LYS A 39 -16.72 8.80 5.13
C LYS A 39 -17.64 10.01 5.13
N ARG A 40 -17.26 11.10 4.46
CA ARG A 40 -18.11 12.30 4.33
C ARG A 40 -19.38 12.02 3.54
N ILE A 41 -19.26 11.33 2.39
CA ILE A 41 -20.43 10.98 1.57
C ILE A 41 -21.34 10.03 2.35
N ALA A 42 -20.78 9.00 2.99
CA ALA A 42 -21.56 8.08 3.81
C ALA A 42 -22.26 8.78 4.97
N ALA A 43 -21.62 9.78 5.59
CA ALA A 43 -22.20 10.57 6.67
C ALA A 43 -23.39 11.42 6.19
N GLU A 44 -23.31 12.01 4.99
CA GLU A 44 -24.44 12.71 4.37
C GLU A 44 -25.62 11.75 4.12
N GLU A 45 -25.36 10.59 3.50
CA GLU A 45 -26.40 9.61 3.18
C GLU A 45 -27.04 8.93 4.40
N LEU A 46 -26.26 8.76 5.47
CA LEU A 46 -26.72 8.14 6.71
C LEU A 46 -27.21 9.17 7.74
N GLU A 47 -27.18 10.46 7.43
CA GLU A 47 -27.54 11.56 8.33
C GLU A 47 -26.79 11.46 9.68
N ALA A 48 -25.48 11.25 9.61
CA ALA A 48 -24.60 11.04 10.76
C ALA A 48 -23.38 11.98 10.70
N SER A 49 -22.59 12.00 11.78
CA SER A 49 -21.28 12.67 11.75
C SER A 49 -20.26 11.82 11.02
N ALA A 50 -19.40 12.43 10.19
CA ALA A 50 -18.29 11.73 9.53
C ALA A 50 -17.29 11.11 10.52
N GLY A 51 -17.19 11.66 11.73
CA GLY A 51 -16.37 11.10 12.81
C GLY A 51 -16.93 9.78 13.36
N ASP A 52 -18.22 9.54 13.20
CA ASP A 52 -18.91 8.33 13.65
C ASP A 52 -18.97 7.26 12.55
N ILE A 53 -18.34 7.48 11.39
CA ILE A 53 -18.31 6.52 10.30
C ILE A 53 -17.02 5.68 10.34
N GLU A 54 -17.20 4.37 10.43
CA GLU A 54 -16.14 3.38 10.22
C GLU A 54 -16.27 2.70 8.86
N LEU A 55 -15.14 2.41 8.23
CA LEU A 55 -15.08 1.69 6.97
C LEU A 55 -14.56 0.27 7.24
N SER A 56 -15.32 -0.74 6.85
CA SER A 56 -14.88 -2.14 6.98
C SER A 56 -15.62 -3.01 5.98
N ASN A 57 -14.96 -4.06 5.47
CA ASN A 57 -15.58 -5.09 4.64
C ASN A 57 -16.44 -4.57 3.47
N GLY A 58 -16.01 -3.48 2.81
CA GLY A 58 -16.71 -2.88 1.68
C GLY A 58 -17.94 -2.02 2.03
N VAL A 59 -18.14 -1.71 3.31
CA VAL A 59 -19.24 -0.85 3.79
C VAL A 59 -18.74 0.27 4.70
N ALA A 60 -19.50 1.35 4.75
CA ALA A 60 -19.43 2.39 5.77
C ALA A 60 -20.55 2.18 6.79
N ARG A 61 -20.23 2.21 8.09
CA ARG A 61 -21.16 1.96 9.20
C ARG A 61 -21.11 3.09 10.21
N ILE A 62 -22.26 3.45 10.80
CA ILE A 62 -22.27 4.33 11.98
C ILE A 62 -21.86 3.49 13.20
N VAL A 63 -20.81 3.91 13.90
CA VAL A 63 -20.28 3.25 15.09
C VAL A 63 -21.40 3.01 16.11
N GLY A 64 -21.48 1.77 16.62
CA GLY A 64 -22.47 1.38 17.62
C GLY A 64 -23.87 1.08 17.07
N THR A 65 -24.05 1.02 15.74
CA THR A 65 -25.34 0.71 15.11
C THR A 65 -25.20 -0.34 14.01
N ASP A 66 -26.33 -0.79 13.46
CA ASP A 66 -26.43 -1.62 12.26
C ASP A 66 -26.68 -0.80 10.97
N ARG A 67 -26.71 0.54 11.06
CA ARG A 67 -26.91 1.41 9.89
C ARG A 67 -25.65 1.46 9.05
N THR A 68 -25.77 1.01 7.79
CA THR A 68 -24.66 0.92 6.85
C THR A 68 -25.03 1.39 5.45
N ILE A 69 -24.03 1.79 4.68
CA ILE A 69 -24.11 1.99 3.23
C ILE A 69 -22.88 1.33 2.57
N ASP A 70 -23.11 0.59 1.48
CA ASP A 70 -22.02 -0.07 0.75
C ASP A 70 -21.22 0.90 -0.14
N PHE A 71 -19.99 0.55 -0.49
CA PHE A 71 -19.12 1.41 -1.29
C PHE A 71 -19.65 1.69 -2.70
N SER A 72 -20.46 0.79 -3.31
CA SER A 72 -21.06 1.04 -4.62
C SER A 72 -22.13 2.13 -4.53
N SER A 73 -22.93 2.11 -3.47
CA SER A 73 -23.95 3.11 -3.16
C SER A 73 -23.29 4.46 -2.85
N ILE A 74 -22.20 4.48 -2.08
CA ILE A 74 -21.39 5.69 -1.86
C ILE A 74 -20.85 6.24 -3.19
N ALA A 75 -20.32 5.37 -4.06
CA ALA A 75 -19.80 5.80 -5.36
C ALA A 75 -20.88 6.42 -6.27
N LYS A 76 -22.14 5.95 -6.19
CA LYS A 76 -23.27 6.54 -6.91
C LYS A 76 -23.72 7.87 -6.32
N ALA A 77 -23.56 8.05 -5.00
CA ALA A 77 -23.91 9.28 -4.30
C ALA A 77 -22.87 10.41 -4.47
N ALA A 78 -21.67 10.09 -4.94
CA ALA A 78 -20.63 11.08 -5.19
C ALA A 78 -21.09 12.16 -6.19
N LYS A 79 -20.95 13.43 -5.80
CA LYS A 79 -21.40 14.58 -6.60
C LYS A 79 -20.39 14.95 -7.68
N ASN A 80 -19.10 14.76 -7.38
CA ASN A 80 -18.01 15.01 -8.30
C ASN A 80 -17.13 13.77 -8.49
N PRO A 81 -16.56 13.55 -9.68
CA PRO A 81 -15.62 12.46 -9.91
C PRO A 81 -14.40 12.47 -8.98
N ASP A 82 -14.00 13.65 -8.49
CA ASP A 82 -12.85 13.80 -7.60
C ASP A 82 -13.14 13.39 -6.15
N ASP A 83 -14.42 13.26 -5.77
CA ASP A 83 -14.81 12.72 -4.46
C ASP A 83 -14.44 11.23 -4.34
N LEU A 84 -14.23 10.56 -5.47
CA LEU A 84 -13.84 9.15 -5.58
C LEU A 84 -12.35 8.96 -5.92
N LYS A 85 -11.54 10.01 -5.83
CA LYS A 85 -10.11 9.95 -6.07
C LYS A 85 -9.35 10.31 -4.80
N GLY A 86 -8.42 9.44 -4.41
CA GLY A 86 -7.43 9.71 -3.37
C GLY A 86 -6.12 10.22 -3.97
N PHE A 87 -5.45 11.12 -3.28
CA PHE A 87 -4.09 11.54 -3.64
C PHE A 87 -3.15 11.43 -2.44
N GLY A 88 -1.93 10.95 -2.71
CA GLY A 88 -0.90 10.79 -1.70
C GLY A 88 0.47 10.94 -2.32
N GLU A 89 1.29 11.79 -1.72
CA GLU A 89 2.68 11.99 -2.07
C GLU A 89 3.52 11.83 -0.81
N PHE A 90 4.71 11.24 -0.97
CA PHE A 90 5.66 11.08 0.11
C PHE A 90 7.07 11.40 -0.36
N VAL A 91 7.71 12.31 0.36
CA VAL A 91 9.14 12.58 0.28
C VAL A 91 9.75 11.97 1.53
N GLN A 92 10.76 11.12 1.33
CA GLN A 92 11.44 10.42 2.41
C GLN A 92 12.58 11.30 2.93
N ASP A 93 12.61 11.49 4.25
CA ASP A 93 13.70 12.23 4.92
C ASP A 93 14.96 11.36 5.06
N GLU A 94 14.79 10.04 5.26
CA GLU A 94 15.88 9.08 5.46
C GLU A 94 15.51 7.71 4.89
N CYS A 95 16.49 7.00 4.31
CA CYS A 95 16.32 5.67 3.71
C CYS A 95 15.75 4.64 4.69
N THR A 96 15.16 3.57 4.14
CA THR A 96 14.87 2.36 4.92
C THR A 96 16.09 1.44 4.91
N TYR A 97 16.36 0.79 6.04
CA TYR A 97 17.52 -0.10 6.22
C TYR A 97 17.06 -1.52 6.57
N PRO A 98 16.55 -2.30 5.59
CA PRO A 98 16.30 -3.72 5.83
C PRO A 98 17.61 -4.43 6.12
N ASN A 99 17.54 -5.55 6.82
CA ASN A 99 18.70 -6.40 7.09
C ASN A 99 18.41 -7.84 6.71
N GLY A 100 19.45 -8.65 6.63
CA GLY A 100 19.30 -10.06 6.34
C GLY A 100 20.57 -10.84 6.67
N THR A 101 20.43 -12.15 6.78
CA THR A 101 21.53 -13.10 6.99
C THR A 101 21.44 -14.22 5.99
N HIS A 102 22.57 -14.49 5.35
CA HIS A 102 22.74 -15.48 4.31
C HIS A 102 23.75 -16.53 4.79
N ILE A 103 23.38 -17.81 4.71
CA ILE A 103 24.26 -18.94 5.01
C ILE A 103 24.30 -19.84 3.78
N CYS A 104 25.48 -19.99 3.19
CA CYS A 104 25.73 -20.83 2.03
C CYS A 104 26.70 -21.95 2.40
N GLU A 105 26.26 -23.19 2.22
CA GLU A 105 27.06 -24.40 2.35
C GLU A 105 27.48 -24.84 0.95
N VAL A 106 28.79 -25.02 0.74
CA VAL A 106 29.36 -25.40 -0.54
C VAL A 106 30.27 -26.61 -0.40
N GLU A 107 30.25 -27.49 -1.39
CA GLU A 107 31.22 -28.56 -1.56
C GLU A 107 32.13 -28.22 -2.75
N ILE A 108 33.44 -28.49 -2.60
CA ILE A 108 34.44 -28.18 -3.63
C ILE A 108 35.23 -29.44 -3.92
N ASP A 109 35.22 -29.87 -5.18
CA ASP A 109 36.11 -30.92 -5.69
C ASP A 109 37.56 -30.39 -5.67
N PRO A 110 38.49 -31.02 -4.93
CA PRO A 110 39.85 -30.52 -4.78
C PRO A 110 40.73 -30.66 -6.04
N ASP A 111 40.39 -31.60 -6.94
CA ASP A 111 41.18 -31.88 -8.15
C ASP A 111 40.77 -30.96 -9.30
N THR A 112 39.49 -30.59 -9.36
CA THR A 112 38.94 -29.78 -10.46
C THR A 112 38.57 -28.35 -10.05
N GLY A 113 38.43 -28.08 -8.76
CA GLY A 113 37.89 -26.82 -8.22
C GLY A 113 36.38 -26.65 -8.44
N THR A 114 35.69 -27.68 -8.94
CA THR A 114 34.25 -27.63 -9.17
C THR A 114 33.53 -27.36 -7.85
N THR A 115 32.69 -26.32 -7.81
CA THR A 115 31.97 -25.89 -6.61
C THR A 115 30.48 -26.16 -6.76
N GLU A 116 29.89 -26.86 -5.79
CA GLU A 116 28.46 -27.11 -5.69
C GLU A 116 27.88 -26.38 -4.48
N ILE A 117 26.73 -25.70 -4.64
CA ILE A 117 25.96 -25.14 -3.53
C ILE A 117 25.01 -26.25 -3.04
N VAL A 118 25.36 -26.88 -1.92
CA VAL A 118 24.56 -27.99 -1.36
C VAL A 118 23.41 -27.48 -0.48
N ARG A 119 23.53 -26.27 0.07
CA ARG A 119 22.45 -25.60 0.82
C ARG A 119 22.64 -24.09 0.83
N TYR A 120 21.55 -23.36 0.65
CA TYR A 120 21.52 -21.91 0.85
C TYR A 120 20.29 -21.53 1.68
N THR A 121 20.50 -20.99 2.88
CA THR A 121 19.45 -20.42 3.73
C THR A 121 19.58 -18.90 3.78
N ILE A 122 18.45 -18.21 3.61
CA ILE A 122 18.36 -16.75 3.63
C ILE A 122 17.24 -16.37 4.60
N VAL A 123 17.52 -15.39 5.45
CA VAL A 123 16.54 -14.74 6.33
C VAL A 123 16.67 -13.24 6.10
N ASP A 124 15.59 -12.60 5.69
CA ASP A 124 15.52 -11.15 5.53
C ASP A 124 14.50 -10.55 6.50
N ASP A 125 14.84 -9.40 7.07
CA ASP A 125 13.94 -8.52 7.82
C ASP A 125 13.74 -7.22 7.03
N PHE A 126 12.55 -7.11 6.43
CA PHE A 126 12.11 -5.93 5.69
C PHE A 126 11.25 -4.98 6.54
N GLY A 127 11.11 -5.24 7.84
CA GLY A 127 10.09 -4.65 8.69
C GLY A 127 8.71 -5.23 8.42
N VAL A 128 7.73 -4.37 8.17
CA VAL A 128 6.34 -4.80 7.91
C VAL A 128 6.23 -5.39 6.51
N THR A 129 5.98 -6.69 6.43
CA THR A 129 5.78 -7.41 5.16
C THR A 129 4.40 -7.15 4.59
N VAL A 130 4.35 -6.80 3.30
CA VAL A 130 3.09 -6.59 2.57
C VAL A 130 2.53 -7.92 2.06
N ASN A 131 3.34 -8.74 1.38
CA ASN A 131 2.95 -9.99 0.76
C ASN A 131 4.13 -10.94 0.53
#